data_AF-A0A1H9PQ69-F1
#
_entry.id   AF-A0A1H9PQ69-F1
#
_cell.length_a   1.000
_cell.length_b   1.000
_cell.length_c   1.000
_cell.angle_alpha   90.00
_cell.angle_beta   90.00
_cell.angle_gamma   90.00
#
_symmetry.space_group_name_H-M   'P 1'
#
loop_
_entity.id
_entity.type
_entity.pdbx_description
1 polymer ?
#
loop_
_entity_poly.entity_id
_entity_poly.type
_entity_poly.pdbx_seq_one_letter_code
_entity_poly.pdbx_strand_id
1 'polypeptide(L)'
;MYRDNNLIVTKRANGELVLIIWNLVMEKGNDFSEDFELELPVNRGIYFMTEQSISEECANPWRTWQQMGRPRFPSKSQIEVLNKSAIPFFESKQLEVKENKLTHSVTLTKNEVRIIEVIPVNDESASYPGLDDSSLDSY
;
A
#
# COMPACT_ATOMS: atom_id res chain seq x y z
N MET A 1 15.22 -7.63 11.60
CA MET A 1 15.09 -7.70 10.14
C MET A 1 14.64 -9.09 9.79
N TYR A 2 13.60 -9.23 8.96
CA TYR A 2 13.13 -10.50 8.42
C TYR A 2 13.18 -10.43 6.89
N ARG A 3 13.48 -11.55 6.23
CA ARG A 3 13.49 -11.64 4.76
C ARG A 3 13.29 -13.08 4.32
N ASP A 4 12.45 -13.28 3.31
CA ASP A 4 12.29 -14.52 2.58
C ASP A 4 12.35 -14.26 1.05
N ASN A 5 11.76 -15.15 0.24
CA ASN A 5 11.76 -15.05 -1.22
C ASN A 5 10.83 -13.96 -1.77
N ASN A 6 9.86 -13.50 -0.99
CA ASN A 6 8.76 -12.65 -1.42
C ASN A 6 8.55 -11.43 -0.51
N LEU A 7 9.24 -11.35 0.63
CA LEU A 7 9.05 -10.33 1.65
C LEU A 7 10.38 -9.89 2.24
N ILE A 8 10.52 -8.60 2.49
CA ILE A 8 11.55 -8.02 3.37
C ILE A 8 10.89 -7.09 4.39
N VAL A 9 11.27 -7.23 5.65
CA VAL A 9 10.77 -6.42 6.77
C VAL A 9 11.94 -5.77 7.49
N THR A 10 11.87 -4.44 7.60
CA THR A 10 12.85 -3.61 8.29
C THR A 10 12.18 -2.78 9.38
N LYS A 11 12.97 -2.37 10.37
CA LYS A 11 12.54 -1.47 11.44
C LYS A 11 13.49 -0.27 11.48
N ARG A 12 12.93 0.93 11.40
CA ARG A 12 13.69 2.18 11.52
C ARG A 12 13.98 2.48 13.00
N ALA A 13 14.94 3.37 13.25
CA ALA A 13 15.36 3.73 14.61
C ALA A 13 14.24 4.36 15.46
N ASN A 14 13.30 5.05 14.82
CA ASN A 14 12.11 5.63 15.44
C ASN A 14 10.99 4.61 15.74
N GLY A 15 11.19 3.33 15.41
CA GLY A 15 10.24 2.26 15.69
C GLY A 15 9.29 1.91 14.54
N GLU A 16 9.28 2.70 13.45
CA GLU A 16 8.49 2.42 12.25
C GLU A 16 8.90 1.10 11.60
N LEU A 17 7.92 0.32 11.14
CA LEU A 17 8.16 -0.86 10.32
C LEU A 17 7.94 -0.52 8.85
N VAL A 18 8.85 -1.00 8.00
CA VAL A 18 8.74 -0.88 6.55
C VAL A 18 8.90 -2.26 5.94
N LEU A 19 7.88 -2.67 5.18
CA LEU A 19 7.81 -3.95 4.51
C LEU A 19 7.75 -3.73 3.00
N ILE A 20 8.45 -4.57 2.24
CA ILE A 20 8.23 -4.69 0.79
C ILE A 20 7.89 -6.15 0.53
N ILE A 21 6.76 -6.39 -0.12
CA ILE A 21 6.25 -7.70 -0.48
C ILE A 21 5.99 -7.77 -1.99
N TRP A 22 6.29 -8.91 -2.62
CA TRP A 22 6.13 -9.09 -4.06
C TRP A 22 5.68 -10.50 -4.45
N ASN A 23 4.92 -10.57 -5.55
CA ASN A 23 4.44 -11.81 -6.16
C ASN A 23 4.96 -11.89 -7.61
N LEU A 24 6.14 -12.48 -7.81
CA LEU A 24 6.76 -12.62 -9.12
C LEU A 24 6.18 -13.84 -9.86
N VAL A 25 5.54 -13.60 -11.00
CA VAL A 25 4.92 -14.67 -11.80
C VAL A 25 5.57 -14.73 -13.18
N MET A 26 6.37 -15.79 -13.39
CA MET A 26 7.05 -16.04 -14.67
C MET A 26 6.17 -16.77 -15.69
N GLU A 27 5.08 -17.41 -15.22
CA GLU A 27 4.19 -18.20 -16.05
C GLU A 27 3.15 -17.36 -16.81
N LYS A 28 2.71 -17.90 -17.95
CA LYS A 28 1.60 -17.33 -18.71
C LYS A 28 0.28 -17.86 -18.16
N GLY A 29 -0.75 -17.00 -18.16
CA GLY A 29 -2.06 -17.32 -17.62
C GLY A 29 -2.61 -16.18 -16.77
N ASN A 30 -3.75 -16.47 -16.15
CA ASN A 30 -4.47 -15.60 -15.23
C ASN A 30 -4.50 -16.25 -13.83
N ASP A 31 -5.05 -15.55 -12.85
CA ASP A 31 -5.35 -16.09 -11.51
C ASP A 31 -4.12 -16.54 -10.70
N PHE A 32 -3.03 -15.77 -10.80
CA PHE A 32 -1.82 -15.97 -10.01
C PHE A 32 -1.79 -15.08 -8.75
N SER A 33 -2.92 -14.92 -8.08
CA SER A 33 -2.97 -14.18 -6.82
C SER A 33 -2.40 -15.02 -5.68
N GLU A 34 -1.63 -14.39 -4.80
CA GLU A 34 -1.09 -15.02 -3.59
C GLU A 34 -1.54 -14.27 -2.34
N ASP A 35 -1.97 -15.02 -1.33
CA ASP A 35 -2.38 -14.49 -0.04
C ASP A 35 -1.22 -14.57 0.96
N PHE A 36 -0.97 -13.46 1.66
CA PHE A 36 0.06 -13.34 2.68
C PHE A 36 -0.58 -12.92 4.00
N GLU A 37 -0.22 -13.61 5.07
CA GLU A 37 -0.57 -13.23 6.44
C GLU A 37 0.67 -12.70 7.15
N LEU A 38 0.65 -11.40 7.46
CA LEU A 38 1.77 -10.71 8.08
C LEU A 38 1.54 -10.61 9.58
N GLU A 39 2.43 -11.21 10.37
CA GLU A 39 2.45 -11.05 11.83
C GLU A 39 3.64 -10.19 12.24
N LEU A 40 3.35 -8.96 12.68
CA LEU A 40 4.36 -7.97 13.01
C LEU A 40 4.46 -7.76 14.54
N PRO A 41 5.65 -7.93 15.15
CA PRO A 41 5.84 -7.67 16.56
C PRO A 41 5.89 -6.16 16.82
N VAL A 42 4.82 -5.60 17.39
CA VAL A 42 4.67 -4.18 17.73
C VAL A 42 4.05 -4.06 19.12
N ASN A 43 4.31 -2.98 19.85
CA ASN A 43 3.68 -2.80 21.17
C ASN A 43 2.17 -2.52 21.03
N ARG A 44 1.42 -2.73 22.11
CA ARG A 44 0.04 -2.23 22.22
C ARG A 44 -0.04 -0.72 21.94
N GLY A 45 -1.05 -0.30 21.20
CA GLY A 45 -1.26 1.11 20.85
C GLY A 45 -1.96 1.29 19.51
N ILE A 46 -2.04 2.55 19.08
CA ILE A 46 -2.63 2.94 17.79
C ILE A 46 -1.51 3.09 16.76
N TYR A 47 -1.72 2.56 15.57
CA TYR A 47 -0.80 2.65 14.45
C TYR A 47 -1.49 3.19 13.21
N PHE A 48 -0.76 3.94 12.42
CA PHE A 48 -1.13 4.36 11.08
C PHE A 48 -0.40 3.49 10.08
N MET A 49 -1.14 2.89 9.18
CA MET A 49 -0.60 2.01 8.16
C MET A 49 -0.88 2.58 6.79
N THR A 50 0.15 2.66 5.96
CA THR A 50 0.04 3.04 4.55
C THR A 50 0.51 1.92 3.65
N GLU A 51 -0.20 1.72 2.56
CA GLU A 51 0.11 0.72 1.55
C GLU A 51 0.26 1.45 0.21
N GLN A 52 1.34 1.16 -0.53
CA GLN A 52 1.47 1.58 -1.93
C GLN A 52 1.73 0.36 -2.79
N SER A 53 0.94 0.19 -3.85
CA SER A 53 0.99 -0.97 -4.74
C SER A 53 1.22 -0.57 -6.20
N ILE A 54 2.03 -1.38 -6.88
CA ILE A 54 2.18 -1.40 -8.33
C ILE A 54 1.86 -2.81 -8.83
N SER A 55 1.06 -2.95 -9.89
CA SER A 55 0.65 -4.26 -10.42
C SER A 55 0.41 -4.19 -11.93
N GLU A 56 -0.13 -5.26 -12.50
CA GLU A 56 -0.58 -5.23 -13.90
C GLU A 56 -1.77 -4.29 -14.13
N GLU A 57 -2.55 -3.99 -13.09
CA GLU A 57 -3.77 -3.15 -13.14
C GLU A 57 -3.54 -1.71 -12.67
N CYS A 58 -2.63 -1.48 -11.72
CA CYS A 58 -2.33 -0.16 -11.16
C CYS A 58 -0.87 0.25 -11.38
N ALA A 59 -0.62 1.56 -11.50
CA ALA A 59 0.73 2.12 -11.67
C ALA A 59 1.50 1.58 -12.91
N ASN A 60 0.78 1.15 -13.95
CA ASN A 60 1.33 0.52 -15.14
C ASN A 60 1.13 1.42 -16.38
N PRO A 61 2.02 2.40 -16.60
CA PRO A 61 1.91 3.29 -17.76
C PRO A 61 2.09 2.55 -19.09
N TRP A 62 2.76 1.40 -19.10
CA TRP A 62 2.87 0.57 -20.30
C TRP A 62 1.52 0.01 -20.73
N ARG A 63 0.72 -0.52 -19.79
CA ARG A 63 -0.67 -0.94 -20.08
C ARG A 63 -1.52 0.23 -20.57
N THR A 64 -1.46 1.38 -19.91
CA THR A 64 -2.19 2.57 -20.35
C THR A 64 -1.77 3.00 -21.75
N TRP A 65 -0.48 2.99 -22.07
CA TRP A 65 0.04 3.26 -23.41
C TRP A 65 -0.47 2.26 -24.46
N GLN A 66 -0.60 0.98 -24.10
CA GLN A 66 -1.22 -0.02 -24.97
C GLN A 66 -2.69 0.31 -25.24
N GLN A 67 -3.46 0.70 -24.21
CA GLN A 67 -4.86 1.10 -24.33
C GLN A 67 -5.05 2.38 -25.14
N MET A 68 -4.08 3.30 -25.13
CA MET A 68 -4.04 4.48 -26.00
C MET A 68 -3.78 4.17 -27.47
N GLY A 69 -3.58 2.90 -27.85
CA GLY A 69 -3.23 2.51 -29.21
C GLY A 69 -1.74 2.58 -29.52
N ARG A 70 -0.88 2.51 -28.49
CA ARG A 70 0.59 2.44 -28.63
C ARG A 70 1.20 3.60 -29.44
N PRO A 71 0.87 4.87 -29.14
CA PRO A 71 1.40 6.01 -29.89
C PRO A 71 2.92 6.04 -29.82
N ARG A 72 3.58 6.14 -30.98
CA ARG A 72 5.06 6.29 -31.06
C ARG A 72 5.52 7.66 -30.57
N PHE A 73 4.70 8.69 -30.79
CA PHE A 73 4.97 10.08 -30.42
C PHE A 73 3.73 10.64 -29.71
N PRO A 74 3.54 10.35 -28.40
CA PRO A 74 2.36 10.78 -27.68
C PRO A 74 2.27 12.32 -27.59
N SER A 75 1.04 12.85 -27.63
CA SER A 75 0.78 14.27 -27.37
C SER A 75 1.09 14.64 -25.92
N LYS A 76 1.15 15.93 -25.61
CA LYS A 76 1.28 16.41 -24.22
C LYS A 76 0.16 15.89 -23.31
N SER A 77 -1.09 15.88 -23.79
CA SER A 77 -2.22 15.36 -23.02
C SER A 77 -2.13 13.85 -22.79
N GLN A 78 -1.62 13.07 -23.76
CA GLN A 78 -1.37 11.64 -23.55
C GLN A 78 -0.25 11.41 -22.53
N ILE A 79 0.82 12.22 -22.57
CA ILE A 79 1.90 12.17 -21.56
C ILE A 79 1.36 12.46 -20.16
N GLU A 80 0.48 13.45 -19.99
CA GLU A 80 -0.15 13.74 -18.69
C GLU A 80 -0.94 12.54 -18.16
N VAL A 81 -1.66 11.82 -19.02
CA VAL A 81 -2.38 10.61 -18.62
C VAL A 81 -1.43 9.47 -18.25
N LEU A 82 -0.34 9.28 -19.00
CA LEU A 82 0.69 8.28 -18.67
C LEU A 82 1.38 8.58 -17.33
N ASN A 83 1.65 9.86 -17.04
CA ASN A 83 2.22 10.26 -15.75
C ASN A 83 1.26 9.97 -14.60
N LYS A 84 -0.05 10.22 -14.79
CA LYS A 84 -1.08 9.89 -13.79
C LYS A 84 -1.19 8.39 -13.58
N SER A 85 -1.09 7.59 -14.64
CA SER A 85 -1.17 6.12 -14.53
C SER A 85 0.10 5.45 -14.04
N ALA A 86 1.19 6.21 -13.82
CA ALA A 86 2.44 5.75 -13.24
C ALA A 86 2.52 5.93 -11.72
N ILE A 87 1.49 6.51 -11.09
CA ILE A 87 1.46 6.71 -9.64
C ILE A 87 1.01 5.40 -8.96
N PRO A 88 1.77 4.90 -7.95
CA PRO A 88 1.34 3.77 -7.12
C PRO A 88 -0.06 3.98 -6.55
N PHE A 89 -0.84 2.90 -6.50
CA PHE A 89 -2.12 2.92 -5.80
C PHE A 89 -1.85 3.05 -4.30
N PHE A 90 -2.43 4.05 -3.65
CA PHE A 90 -2.19 4.38 -2.25
C PHE A 90 -3.45 4.13 -1.42
N GLU A 91 -3.30 3.42 -0.30
CA GLU A 91 -4.32 3.27 0.71
C GLU A 91 -3.73 3.51 2.09
N SER A 92 -4.59 3.93 3.03
CA SER A 92 -4.17 4.13 4.42
C SER A 92 -5.29 3.78 5.38
N LYS A 93 -4.91 3.28 6.56
CA LYS A 93 -5.85 2.97 7.64
C LYS A 93 -5.20 3.14 9.01
N GLN A 94 -6.01 3.42 10.02
CA GLN A 94 -5.60 3.36 11.41
C GLN A 94 -5.96 1.98 11.99
N LEU A 95 -5.09 1.44 12.84
CA LEU A 95 -5.23 0.12 13.46
C LEU A 95 -4.97 0.21 14.96
N GLU A 96 -5.80 -0.45 15.76
CA GLU A 96 -5.59 -0.63 17.20
C GLU A 96 -4.96 -2.00 17.46
N VAL A 97 -3.79 -2.02 18.11
CA VAL A 97 -3.09 -3.26 18.49
C VAL A 97 -3.33 -3.58 19.96
N LYS A 98 -3.99 -4.71 20.21
CA LYS A 98 -4.36 -5.17 21.57
C LYS A 98 -3.40 -6.22 22.15
N GLU A 99 -2.68 -6.96 21.33
CA GLU A 99 -1.91 -8.15 21.77
C GLU A 99 -0.42 -8.12 21.43
N ASN A 100 0.25 -6.97 21.54
CA ASN A 100 1.68 -6.81 21.19
C ASN A 100 2.07 -7.43 19.82
N LYS A 101 1.09 -7.51 18.92
CA LYS A 101 1.18 -8.16 17.62
C LYS A 101 0.14 -7.52 16.71
N LEU A 102 0.56 -7.13 15.51
CA LEU A 102 -0.30 -6.65 14.45
C LEU A 102 -0.40 -7.76 13.39
N THR A 103 -1.62 -8.19 13.10
CA THR A 103 -1.89 -9.13 12.00
C THR A 103 -2.49 -8.37 10.83
N HIS A 104 -1.94 -8.56 9.64
CA HIS A 104 -2.44 -7.95 8.41
C HIS A 104 -2.40 -8.95 7.26
N SER A 105 -3.57 -9.29 6.74
CA SER A 105 -3.71 -10.10 5.54
C SER A 105 -3.66 -9.22 4.29
N VAL A 106 -2.91 -9.65 3.28
CA VAL A 106 -2.80 -8.97 2.01
C VAL A 106 -2.77 -9.98 0.87
N THR A 107 -3.54 -9.72 -0.19
CA THR A 107 -3.52 -10.50 -1.43
C THR A 107 -2.76 -9.71 -2.48
N LEU A 108 -1.72 -10.30 -3.07
CA LEU A 108 -0.98 -9.71 -4.17
C LEU A 108 -1.40 -10.36 -5.48
N THR A 109 -1.81 -9.52 -6.43
CA THR A 109 -2.08 -9.95 -7.80
C THR A 109 -0.79 -10.29 -8.54
N LYS A 110 -0.94 -10.82 -9.76
CA LYS A 110 0.18 -11.17 -10.64
C LYS A 110 1.18 -10.00 -10.76
N ASN A 111 2.46 -10.27 -10.51
CA ASN A 111 3.56 -9.31 -10.63
C ASN A 111 3.41 -8.06 -9.75
N GLU A 112 2.59 -8.15 -8.71
CA GLU A 112 2.40 -7.04 -7.79
C GLU A 112 3.60 -6.87 -6.86
N VAL A 113 3.97 -5.61 -6.62
CA VAL A 113 4.89 -5.22 -5.56
C VAL A 113 4.18 -4.20 -4.69
N ARG A 114 4.19 -4.42 -3.38
CA ARG A 114 3.57 -3.55 -2.40
C ARG A 114 4.57 -3.16 -1.31
N ILE A 115 4.61 -1.86 -0.98
CA ILE A 115 5.28 -1.35 0.21
C ILE A 115 4.24 -1.06 1.28
N ILE A 116 4.52 -1.48 2.51
CA ILE A 116 3.66 -1.27 3.67
C ILE A 116 4.49 -0.58 4.75
N GLU A 117 4.04 0.57 5.22
CA GLU A 117 4.66 1.29 6.33
C GLU A 117 3.71 1.31 7.52
N VAL A 118 4.23 0.99 8.71
CA VAL A 118 3.47 0.98 9.97
C VAL A 118 4.15 1.93 10.95
N ILE A 119 3.41 2.96 11.37
CA ILE A 119 3.91 4.10 12.14
C ILE A 119 3.08 4.22 13.42
N PRO A 120 3.71 4.36 14.61
CA PRO A 120 2.96 4.61 15.84
C PRO A 120 2.24 5.97 15.77
N VAL A 121 1.00 6.04 16.23
CA VAL A 121 0.19 7.27 16.25
C VAL A 121 0.31 7.94 17.61
N ASN A 122 0.64 9.23 17.60
CA ASN A 122 0.38 10.12 18.72
C ASN A 122 -0.95 10.82 18.45
N ASP A 123 -2.03 10.34 19.08
CA ASP A 123 -3.37 10.87 18.83
C ASP A 123 -3.56 12.21 19.55
N GLU A 124 -3.77 13.27 18.77
CA GLU A 124 -3.97 14.63 19.26
C GLU A 124 -5.46 15.03 19.27
N SER A 125 -6.38 14.14 18.90
CA SER A 125 -7.81 14.45 18.77
C SER A 125 -8.39 15.03 20.07
N ALA A 126 -7.96 14.52 21.24
CA ALA A 126 -8.38 15.02 22.55
C ALA A 126 -7.95 16.48 22.83
N SER A 127 -6.98 17.01 22.09
CA SER A 127 -6.52 18.40 22.22
C SER A 127 -7.44 19.42 21.54
N TYR A 128 -8.43 18.97 20.76
CA TYR A 128 -9.38 19.83 20.03
C TYR A 128 -10.71 19.92 20.80
N PRO A 129 -10.96 20.99 21.58
CA PRO A 129 -12.17 21.08 22.39
C PRO A 129 -13.41 21.23 21.51
N GLY A 130 -14.40 20.37 21.73
CA GLY A 130 -15.65 20.38 20.97
C GLY A 130 -15.56 19.77 19.58
N LEU A 131 -14.48 19.05 19.24
CA LEU A 131 -14.40 18.25 18.03
C LEU A 131 -15.46 17.13 18.07
N ASP A 132 -16.38 17.17 17.12
CA ASP A 132 -17.42 16.17 16.94
C ASP A 132 -17.84 16.16 15.47
N ASP A 133 -17.33 15.20 14.70
CA ASP A 133 -17.60 15.09 13.27
C ASP A 133 -19.09 14.80 12.99
N SER A 134 -19.84 14.26 13.96
CA SER A 134 -21.29 14.04 13.81
C SER A 134 -22.10 15.34 13.72
N SER A 135 -21.48 16.48 14.02
CA SER A 135 -22.06 17.80 13.81
C SER A 135 -22.00 18.28 12.34
N LEU A 136 -21.26 17.56 11.49
CA LEU A 136 -21.16 17.84 10.05
C LEU A 136 -22.20 17.00 9.30
N ASP A 137 -22.97 17.65 8.42
CA ASP A 137 -23.88 16.91 7.53
C ASP A 137 -23.09 15.86 6.73
N SER A 138 -23.61 14.64 6.68
CA SER A 138 -23.06 13.46 5.97
C SER A 138 -21.84 12.75 6.56
N TYR A 139 -21.42 13.11 7.78
CA TYR A 139 -20.38 12.40 8.55
C TYR A 139 -20.96 11.66 9.77
#